data_AF-A0A2G4SJL6-F1
#
_entry.id   AF-A0A2G4SJL6-F1
#
_cell.length_a   1.000
_cell.length_b   1.000
_cell.length_c   1.000
_cell.angle_alpha   90.00
_cell.angle_beta   90.00
_cell.angle_gamma   90.00
#
_symmetry.space_group_name_H-M   'P 1'
#
loop_
_entity.id
_entity.type
_entity.pdbx_description
1 polymer ?
#
loop_
_entity_poly.entity_id
_entity_poly.type
_entity_poly.pdbx_seq_one_letter_code
_entity_poly.pdbx_strand_id
1 'polypeptide(L)'
;MLVERELSDINDPPILGRIKQNKEFTSFVAASLKRLKLPPDTITEQEARDHYLKAKEKQADKQFVTLWTLRALLASIVESIILVDRWLYLEESVSSLENSQHKGVWAYPLFDQVASPRNVVYVASK
;
A
#
# COMPACT_ATOMS: atom_id res chain seq x y z
N MET A 1 11.64 -12.85 -9.63
CA MET A 1 11.05 -13.22 -8.31
C MET A 1 10.02 -14.37 -8.35
N LEU A 2 9.06 -14.44 -9.29
CA LEU A 2 8.16 -15.63 -9.46
C LEU A 2 8.58 -16.54 -10.63
N VAL A 3 8.92 -15.94 -11.77
CA VAL A 3 9.41 -16.66 -12.97
C VAL A 3 10.71 -17.41 -12.68
N GLU A 4 11.66 -16.76 -11.99
CA GLU A 4 12.92 -17.37 -11.52
C GLU A 4 12.72 -18.54 -10.55
N ARG A 5 11.55 -18.63 -9.91
CA ARG A 5 11.22 -19.71 -8.97
C ARG A 5 10.32 -20.77 -9.61
N GLU A 6 10.12 -20.70 -10.93
CA GLU A 6 9.26 -21.61 -11.71
C GLU A 6 7.79 -21.62 -11.23
N LEU A 7 7.34 -20.54 -10.58
CA LEU A 7 5.97 -20.41 -10.06
C LEU A 7 5.03 -19.66 -11.01
N SER A 8 5.56 -19.12 -12.13
CA SER A 8 4.80 -18.36 -13.12
C SER A 8 5.55 -18.32 -14.45
N ASP A 9 4.83 -18.32 -15.56
CA ASP A 9 5.39 -17.98 -16.89
C ASP A 9 5.51 -16.45 -17.02
N ILE A 10 6.49 -15.98 -17.80
CA ILE A 10 6.64 -14.57 -18.17
C ILE A 10 5.54 -14.12 -19.14
N ASN A 11 5.05 -15.03 -19.98
CA ASN A 11 4.02 -14.77 -20.99
C ASN A 11 2.60 -14.90 -20.42
N ASP A 12 2.46 -15.45 -19.22
CA ASP A 12 1.18 -15.71 -18.56
C ASP A 12 1.29 -15.44 -17.05
N PRO A 13 1.41 -14.16 -16.67
CA PRO A 13 1.55 -13.79 -15.27
C PRO A 13 0.25 -14.05 -14.49
N PRO A 14 0.33 -14.41 -13.19
CA PRO A 14 -0.84 -14.61 -12.37
C PRO A 14 -1.64 -13.31 -12.27
N ILE A 15 -2.96 -13.42 -12.43
CA ILE A 15 -3.88 -12.28 -12.32
C ILE A 15 -4.02 -11.92 -10.84
N LEU A 16 -3.21 -10.96 -10.39
CA LEU A 16 -3.28 -10.38 -9.07
C LEU A 16 -4.34 -9.27 -9.06
N GLY A 17 -5.38 -9.43 -8.24
CA GLY A 17 -6.47 -8.46 -8.17
C GLY A 17 -7.47 -8.83 -7.08
N ARG A 18 -8.46 -7.98 -6.86
CA ARG A 18 -9.47 -8.20 -5.81
C ARG A 18 -10.22 -9.52 -6.08
N ILE A 19 -10.19 -10.44 -5.11
CA ILE A 19 -11.12 -11.57 -5.07
C ILE A 19 -12.42 -11.02 -4.47
N LYS A 20 -13.57 -11.32 -5.10
CA LYS A 20 -14.87 -10.92 -4.55
C LYS A 20 -14.95 -11.48 -3.13
N GLN A 21 -15.43 -10.66 -2.20
CA GLN A 21 -15.46 -11.04 -0.78
C GLN A 21 -16.21 -12.36 -0.63
N ASN A 22 -15.47 -13.41 -0.26
CA ASN A 22 -16.03 -14.72 0.05
C ASN A 22 -16.46 -14.71 1.52
N LYS A 23 -17.57 -15.38 1.82
CA LYS A 23 -18.07 -15.49 3.20
C LYS A 23 -17.18 -16.38 4.07
N GLU A 24 -16.61 -17.41 3.47
CA GLU A 24 -15.78 -18.42 4.15
C GLU A 24 -14.34 -18.42 3.62
N PHE A 25 -13.38 -18.71 4.51
CA PHE A 25 -11.95 -18.78 4.16
C PHE A 25 -11.65 -19.89 3.14
N THR A 26 -12.33 -21.04 3.25
CA THR A 26 -12.15 -22.17 2.32
C THR A 26 -12.55 -21.80 0.89
N SER A 27 -13.65 -21.06 0.72
CA SER A 27 -14.06 -20.53 -0.58
C SER A 27 -13.04 -19.55 -1.16
N PHE A 28 -12.37 -18.78 -0.29
CA PHE A 28 -11.26 -17.92 -0.70
C PHE A 28 -10.04 -18.72 -1.17
N VAL A 29 -9.67 -19.80 -0.48
CA VAL A 29 -8.57 -20.69 -0.92
C VAL A 29 -8.89 -21.32 -2.28
N ALA A 30 -10.08 -21.88 -2.47
CA ALA A 30 -10.49 -22.48 -3.74
C ALA A 30 -10.46 -21.47 -4.91
N ALA A 31 -10.96 -20.25 -4.68
CA ALA A 31 -10.90 -19.18 -5.68
C ALA A 31 -9.46 -18.75 -5.99
N SER A 32 -8.58 -18.79 -4.99
CA SER A 32 -7.16 -18.44 -5.15
C SER A 32 -6.40 -19.51 -5.94
N LEU A 33 -6.61 -20.80 -5.64
CA LEU A 33 -6.02 -21.92 -6.40
C LEU A 33 -6.39 -21.84 -7.88
N LYS A 34 -7.66 -21.56 -8.18
CA LYS A 34 -8.14 -21.37 -9.56
C LYS A 34 -7.41 -20.23 -10.27
N ARG A 35 -7.17 -19.10 -9.60
CA ARG A 35 -6.45 -17.95 -10.18
C ARG A 35 -4.98 -18.21 -10.38
N LEU A 36 -4.38 -18.99 -9.50
CA LEU A 36 -2.99 -19.43 -9.58
C LEU A 36 -2.80 -20.61 -10.55
N LYS A 37 -3.87 -21.11 -11.18
CA LYS A 37 -3.85 -22.27 -12.08
C LYS A 37 -3.29 -23.53 -11.42
N LEU A 38 -3.47 -23.65 -10.10
CA LEU A 38 -3.06 -24.81 -9.32
C LEU A 38 -4.21 -25.83 -9.26
N PRO A 39 -3.88 -27.14 -9.13
CA PRO A 39 -4.89 -28.16 -8.89
C PRO A 39 -5.78 -27.83 -7.68
N PRO A 40 -7.09 -28.12 -7.73
CA PRO A 40 -8.01 -27.84 -6.62
C PRO A 40 -7.64 -28.62 -5.35
N ASP A 41 -6.99 -29.77 -5.50
CA ASP A 41 -6.60 -30.65 -4.40
C ASP A 41 -5.23 -30.29 -3.79
N THR A 42 -4.56 -29.23 -4.28
CA THR A 42 -3.27 -28.77 -3.74
C THR A 42 -3.38 -28.37 -2.27
N ILE A 43 -4.51 -27.81 -1.85
CA ILE A 43 -4.81 -27.52 -0.44
C ILE A 43 -6.20 -28.06 -0.16
N THR A 44 -6.28 -29.04 0.74
CA THR A 44 -7.57 -29.64 1.10
C THR A 44 -8.42 -28.66 1.92
N GLU A 45 -9.74 -28.86 1.90
CA GLU A 45 -10.64 -28.00 2.69
C GLU A 45 -10.32 -28.06 4.19
N GLN A 46 -9.95 -29.24 4.70
CA GLN A 46 -9.59 -29.43 6.10
C GLN A 46 -8.29 -28.69 6.44
N GLU A 47 -7.27 -28.81 5.60
CA GLU A 47 -6.00 -28.08 5.76
C GLU A 47 -6.23 -26.56 5.76
N ALA A 48 -7.04 -26.05 4.84
CA ALA A 48 -7.39 -24.62 4.80
C ALA A 48 -8.09 -24.15 6.09
N ARG A 49 -9.01 -24.96 6.64
CA ARG A 49 -9.69 -24.66 7.92
C ARG A 49 -8.70 -24.68 9.08
N ASP A 50 -7.86 -25.68 9.17
CA ASP A 50 -6.86 -25.81 10.24
C ASP A 50 -5.87 -24.64 10.23
N HIS A 51 -5.44 -24.20 9.04
CA HIS A 51 -4.61 -23.01 8.88
C HIS A 51 -5.30 -21.74 9.39
N TYR A 52 -6.58 -21.56 9.05
CA TYR A 52 -7.37 -20.42 9.52
C TYR A 52 -7.52 -20.43 11.05
N LEU A 53 -7.84 -21.58 11.64
CA LEU A 53 -7.96 -21.74 13.09
C LEU A 53 -6.65 -21.43 13.81
N LYS A 54 -5.53 -21.98 13.34
CA LYS A 54 -4.19 -21.68 13.88
C LYS A 54 -3.84 -20.19 13.80
N ALA A 55 -4.21 -19.51 12.71
CA ALA A 55 -4.01 -18.06 12.59
C ALA A 55 -4.87 -17.27 13.57
N LYS A 56 -6.11 -17.72 13.80
CA LYS A 56 -7.05 -17.14 14.76
C LYS A 56 -6.59 -17.34 16.22
N GLU A 57 -6.07 -18.52 16.55
CA GLU A 57 -5.46 -18.80 17.86
C GLU A 57 -4.29 -17.85 18.14
N LYS A 58 -3.47 -17.57 17.12
CA LYS A 58 -2.39 -16.58 17.18
C LYS A 58 -2.85 -15.13 17.17
N GLN A 59 -4.16 -14.88 17.11
CA GLN A 59 -4.77 -13.56 17.08
C GLN A 59 -4.21 -12.68 15.95
N ALA A 60 -3.96 -13.29 14.78
CA ALA A 60 -3.41 -12.59 13.63
C ALA A 60 -4.32 -11.43 13.17
N ASP A 61 -5.63 -11.60 13.31
CA ASP A 61 -6.64 -10.55 13.10
C ASP A 61 -6.37 -9.31 13.97
N LYS A 62 -6.11 -9.50 15.26
CA LYS A 62 -5.77 -8.39 16.17
C LYS A 62 -4.47 -7.71 15.78
N GLN A 63 -3.46 -8.47 15.34
CA GLN A 63 -2.21 -7.89 14.86
C GLN A 63 -2.44 -6.99 13.64
N PHE A 64 -3.30 -7.41 12.70
CA PHE A 64 -3.70 -6.57 11.56
C PHE A 64 -4.42 -5.30 12.02
N VAL A 65 -5.37 -5.41 12.96
CA VAL A 65 -6.08 -4.24 13.51
C VAL A 65 -5.09 -3.28 14.15
N THR A 66 -4.11 -3.77 14.92
CA THR A 66 -3.05 -2.95 15.53
C THR A 66 -2.22 -2.24 14.46
N LEU A 67 -1.77 -2.95 13.42
CA LEU A 67 -1.00 -2.35 12.32
C LEU A 67 -1.82 -1.29 11.56
N TRP A 68 -3.10 -1.54 11.32
CA TRP A 68 -3.98 -0.60 10.65
C TRP A 68 -4.24 0.64 11.49
N THR A 69 -4.43 0.46 12.79
CA THR A 69 -4.58 1.56 13.74
C THR A 69 -3.32 2.40 13.79
N LEU A 70 -2.15 1.76 13.93
CA LEU A 70 -0.87 2.46 13.93
C LEU A 70 -0.65 3.22 12.62
N ARG A 71 -0.96 2.61 11.48
CA ARG A 71 -0.89 3.26 10.17
C ARG A 71 -1.79 4.50 10.12
N ALA A 72 -3.02 4.41 10.61
CA ALA A 72 -3.96 5.53 10.62
C ALA A 72 -3.48 6.68 11.52
N LEU A 73 -2.95 6.36 12.71
CA LEU A 73 -2.41 7.34 13.66
C LEU A 73 -1.14 8.02 13.15
N LEU A 74 -0.25 7.27 12.50
CA LEU A 74 1.02 7.79 11.99
C LEU A 74 0.90 8.45 10.62
N ALA A 75 -0.21 8.27 9.91
CA ALA A 75 -0.37 8.77 8.54
C ALA A 75 -0.08 10.27 8.41
N SER A 76 -0.64 11.10 9.29
CA SER A 76 -0.45 12.56 9.28
C SER A 76 0.98 12.97 9.61
N ILE A 77 1.66 12.24 10.51
CA ILE A 77 3.05 12.49 10.88
C ILE A 77 3.96 12.19 9.69
N VAL A 78 3.79 11.01 9.08
CA VAL A 78 4.57 10.61 7.91
C VAL A 78 4.34 11.57 6.75
N GLU A 79 3.10 11.98 6.52
CA GLU A 79 2.75 12.99 5.52
C GLU A 79 3.44 14.33 5.80
N SER A 80 3.43 14.81 7.05
CA SER A 80 4.12 16.05 7.43
C SER A 80 5.62 15.99 7.19
N ILE A 81 6.27 14.85 7.49
CA ILE A 81 7.70 14.65 7.22
C ILE A 81 7.98 14.71 5.72
N ILE A 82 7.19 14.01 4.91
CA ILE A 82 7.33 14.03 3.44
C ILE A 82 7.14 15.45 2.90
N LEU A 83 6.15 16.18 3.42
CA LEU A 83 5.89 17.55 3.04
C LEU A 83 7.11 18.43 3.35
N VAL A 84 7.63 18.40 4.58
CA VAL A 84 8.81 19.21 4.97
C VAL A 84 10.03 18.86 4.13
N ASP A 85 10.32 17.57 3.92
CA ASP A 85 11.42 17.09 3.07
C ASP A 85 11.36 17.69 1.66
N ARG A 86 10.17 17.65 1.03
CA ARG A 86 9.98 18.18 -0.32
C ARG A 86 10.08 19.70 -0.38
N TRP A 87 9.61 20.39 0.66
CA TRP A 87 9.73 21.84 0.75
C TRP A 87 11.19 22.27 0.85
N LEU A 88 11.97 21.64 1.75
CA LEU A 88 13.40 21.90 1.91
C LEU A 88 14.17 21.66 0.62
N TYR A 89 13.94 20.53 -0.05
CA TYR A 89 14.56 20.25 -1.34
C TYR A 89 14.30 21.34 -2.39
N LEU A 90 13.06 21.83 -2.48
CA LEU A 90 12.71 22.90 -3.42
C LEU A 90 13.32 24.25 -3.02
N GLU A 91 13.38 24.54 -1.72
CA GLU A 91 13.95 25.78 -1.19
C GLU A 91 15.46 25.85 -1.47
N GLU A 92 16.19 24.77 -1.24
CA GLU A 92 17.61 24.63 -1.62
C GLU A 92 17.79 24.80 -3.14
N SER A 93 16.94 24.13 -3.93
CA SER A 93 17.00 24.18 -5.38
C SER A 93 16.78 25.60 -5.91
N VAL A 94 15.82 26.33 -5.36
CA VAL A 94 15.51 27.72 -5.77
C VAL A 94 16.59 28.68 -5.30
N SER A 95 17.14 28.49 -4.10
CA SER A 95 18.20 29.34 -3.53
C SER A 95 19.51 29.24 -4.32
N SER A 96 19.77 28.11 -4.97
CA SER A 96 20.95 27.90 -5.82
C SER A 96 20.90 28.61 -7.18
N LEU A 97 19.74 29.18 -7.57
CA LEU A 97 19.58 29.87 -8.85
C LEU A 97 20.13 31.31 -8.79
N GLU A 98 20.77 31.75 -9.88
CA GLU A 98 21.13 33.15 -10.07
C GLU A 98 19.87 34.04 -10.06
N ASN A 99 19.95 35.20 -9.39
CA ASN A 99 18.86 36.14 -9.13
C ASN A 99 17.73 35.62 -8.21
N SER A 100 18.07 34.95 -7.11
CA SER A 100 17.13 34.40 -6.11
C SER A 100 16.37 35.44 -5.27
N GLN A 101 16.67 36.74 -5.39
CA GLN A 101 16.12 37.80 -4.52
C GLN A 101 14.58 37.95 -4.57
N HIS A 102 13.91 37.42 -5.60
CA HIS A 102 12.45 37.38 -5.73
C HIS A 102 11.87 35.97 -5.92
N LYS A 103 12.69 34.94 -5.71
CA LYS A 103 12.29 33.54 -5.88
C LYS A 103 12.00 32.91 -4.53
N GLY A 104 11.05 31.99 -4.50
CA GLY A 104 10.61 31.36 -3.27
C GLY A 104 9.78 30.12 -3.51
N VAL A 105 9.55 29.39 -2.42
CA VAL A 105 8.75 28.17 -2.40
C VAL A 105 7.66 28.32 -1.35
N TRP A 106 6.42 28.12 -1.76
CA TRP A 106 5.24 28.21 -0.90
C TRP A 106 4.47 26.89 -0.91
N ALA A 107 3.85 26.57 0.22
CA ALA A 107 2.96 25.44 0.37
C ALA A 107 1.52 25.95 0.48
N TYR A 108 0.61 25.42 -0.35
CA TYR A 108 -0.79 25.79 -0.32
C TYR A 108 -1.68 24.57 -0.08
N PRO A 109 -2.70 24.67 0.80
CA PRO A 109 -3.74 23.66 0.89
C PRO A 109 -4.66 23.80 -0.35
N LEU A 110 -4.57 22.83 -1.26
CA LEU A 110 -5.35 22.76 -2.49
C LEU A 110 -6.74 22.16 -2.28
N PHE A 111 -6.86 21.22 -1.34
CA PHE A 111 -8.12 20.53 -1.04
C PHE A 111 -8.42 20.53 0.46
N ASP A 112 -9.69 20.31 0.81
CA ASP A 112 -10.04 19.90 2.16
C ASP A 112 -9.38 18.53 2.44
N GLN A 113 -8.78 18.39 3.63
CA GLN A 113 -8.17 17.15 4.08
C GLN A 113 -9.17 15.97 4.06
N VAL A 114 -10.46 16.25 4.27
CA VAL A 114 -11.53 15.24 4.20
C VAL A 114 -11.75 14.75 2.77
N ALA A 115 -11.57 15.62 1.77
CA ALA A 115 -11.76 15.28 0.36
C ALA A 115 -10.57 14.48 -0.20
N SER A 116 -9.35 14.81 0.21
CA SER A 116 -8.13 14.09 -0.17
C SER A 116 -7.08 14.25 0.92
N PRO A 117 -6.43 13.17 1.39
CA PRO A 117 -5.28 13.31 2.28
C PRO A 117 -4.12 14.02 1.58
N ARG A 118 -3.96 13.84 0.25
CA ARG A 118 -2.99 14.60 -0.56
C ARG A 118 -3.55 15.96 -0.90
N ASN A 119 -3.51 16.88 0.06
CA ASN A 119 -4.14 18.18 -0.07
C ASN A 119 -3.18 19.36 -0.15
N VAL A 120 -1.86 19.17 -0.08
CA VAL A 120 -0.88 20.26 -0.17
C VAL A 120 -0.20 20.25 -1.53
N VAL A 121 -0.02 21.45 -2.11
CA VAL A 121 0.79 21.68 -3.30
C VAL A 121 1.94 22.63 -3.00
N TYR A 122 3.10 22.34 -3.59
CA TYR A 122 4.25 23.25 -3.57
C TYR A 122 4.29 24.08 -4.85
N VAL A 123 4.42 25.40 -4.69
CA VAL A 123 4.59 26.35 -5.78
C VAL A 123 5.97 26.97 -5.62
N ALA A 124 6.82 26.80 -6.63
CA ALA A 124 8.15 27.41 -6.68
C ALA A 124 8.20 28.43 -7.82
N SER A 125 8.69 29.64 -7.54
CA SER A 125 8.99 30.62 -8.58
C SER A 125 10.43 30.45 -9.02
N LYS A 126 10.64 30.21 -10.33
CA LYS A 126 11.96 30.05 -10.94
C LYS A 126 12.46 31.36 -11.55
#